data_AF-A0A6A9QUF0-F1
#
_entry.id   AF-A0A6A9QUF0-F1
#
_cell.length_a   1.000
_cell.length_b   1.000
_cell.length_c   1.000
_cell.angle_alpha   90.00
_cell.angle_beta   90.00
_cell.angle_gamma   90.00
#
_symmetry.space_group_name_H-M   'P 1'
#
loop_
_entity.id
_entity.type
_entity.pdbx_description
1 polymer ?
#
loop_
_entity_poly.entity_id
_entity_poly.type
_entity_poly.pdbx_seq_one_letter_code
_entity_poly.pdbx_strand_id
1 'polypeptide(L)'
;MSASKDFYINLLKSENLYDRLDGWNKIDYLIDNGILTKKEIESLLGNFEFLLYNEDETVALHAFKLLDKLIHYGILEINERLRNRIVELVTKPQLDNWWVGEEMISKGILNPSDLSDKLDLFFNFLRLQNADQIDAWALARNLVKDDVIEKSLLKPYVKNILVLLKSDDMHLRFNSWLTASDLVKDGIANPEDFLEVREYLVQLLKSDYFDDLSKIYEKYASDFLDIMTKLGILNSSEN
;
A
#
# COMPACT_ATOMS: atom_id res chain seq x y z
N MET A 1 -41.73 13.58 0.96
CA MET A 1 -40.25 13.57 0.92
C MET A 1 -39.77 14.85 1.56
N SER A 2 -38.76 14.79 2.44
CA SER A 2 -38.16 15.99 3.02
C SER A 2 -37.16 16.59 2.02
N ALA A 3 -37.01 17.92 1.99
CA ALA A 3 -36.13 18.61 1.05
C ALA A 3 -34.66 18.13 1.10
N SER A 4 -34.23 17.56 2.23
CA SER A 4 -32.90 16.95 2.39
C SER A 4 -32.76 15.63 1.63
N LYS A 5 -33.80 14.79 1.58
CA LYS A 5 -33.77 13.50 0.89
C LYS A 5 -33.61 13.68 -0.62
N ASP A 6 -34.41 14.57 -1.21
CA ASP A 6 -34.38 14.81 -2.65
C ASP A 6 -33.04 15.40 -3.10
N PHE A 7 -32.44 16.27 -2.26
CA PHE A 7 -31.08 16.79 -2.48
C PHE A 7 -30.05 15.66 -2.60
N TYR A 8 -30.02 14.71 -1.67
CA TYR A 8 -29.03 13.62 -1.72
C TYR A 8 -29.29 12.62 -2.83
N ILE A 9 -30.55 12.35 -3.19
CA ILE A 9 -30.88 11.53 -4.37
C ILE A 9 -30.35 12.18 -5.64
N ASN A 10 -30.50 13.51 -5.77
CA ASN A 10 -29.97 14.24 -6.92
C ASN A 10 -28.43 14.24 -6.92
N LEU A 11 -27.79 14.32 -5.74
CA LEU A 11 -26.34 14.24 -5.63
C LEU A 11 -25.82 12.86 -6.10
N LEU A 12 -26.43 11.76 -5.64
CA LEU A 12 -26.07 10.39 -6.03
C LEU A 12 -26.26 10.09 -7.53
N LYS A 13 -27.03 10.92 -8.23
CA LYS A 13 -27.31 10.84 -9.69
C LYS A 13 -26.66 11.97 -10.49
N SER A 14 -25.89 12.86 -9.85
CA SER A 14 -25.42 14.10 -10.49
C SER A 14 -24.70 13.82 -11.80
N GLU A 15 -24.99 14.59 -12.85
CA GLU A 15 -24.25 14.51 -14.12
C GLU A 15 -22.78 14.91 -13.95
N ASN A 16 -22.50 15.79 -12.98
CA ASN A 16 -21.13 16.06 -12.57
C ASN A 16 -20.59 14.86 -11.75
N LEU A 17 -19.57 14.20 -12.30
CA LEU A 17 -19.00 12.97 -11.72
C LEU A 17 -18.39 13.19 -10.34
N TYR A 18 -17.83 14.36 -10.07
CA TYR A 18 -17.24 14.69 -8.76
C TYR A 18 -18.31 14.95 -7.70
N ASP A 19 -19.39 15.66 -8.07
CA ASP A 19 -20.56 15.81 -7.17
C ASP A 19 -21.18 14.44 -6.89
N ARG A 20 -21.23 13.57 -7.90
CA ARG A 20 -21.74 12.21 -7.75
C ARG A 20 -20.87 11.40 -6.79
N LEU A 21 -19.55 11.42 -6.95
CA LEU A 21 -18.60 10.79 -6.03
C LEU A 21 -18.77 11.32 -4.60
N ASP A 22 -18.94 12.63 -4.44
CA ASP A 22 -19.17 13.26 -3.14
C ASP A 22 -20.48 12.78 -2.47
N GLY A 23 -21.51 12.51 -3.27
CA GLY A 23 -22.74 11.85 -2.83
C GLY A 23 -22.50 10.43 -2.35
N TRP A 24 -21.82 9.61 -3.15
CA TRP A 24 -21.50 8.21 -2.81
C TRP A 24 -20.53 8.09 -1.62
N ASN A 25 -19.70 9.09 -1.36
CA ASN A 25 -18.84 9.11 -0.19
C ASN A 25 -19.62 9.27 1.14
N LYS A 26 -20.88 9.73 1.08
CA LYS A 26 -21.75 9.98 2.24
C LYS A 26 -22.73 8.85 2.55
N ILE A 27 -22.59 7.68 1.93
CA ILE A 27 -23.56 6.58 2.06
C ILE A 27 -23.75 6.15 3.52
N ASP A 28 -22.68 6.10 4.30
CA ASP A 28 -22.69 5.88 5.75
C ASP A 28 -23.61 6.88 6.47
N TYR A 29 -23.34 8.17 6.29
CA TYR A 29 -24.15 9.24 6.87
C TYR A 29 -25.63 9.14 6.47
N LEU A 30 -25.91 8.81 5.20
CA LEU A 30 -27.26 8.70 4.68
C LEU A 30 -28.05 7.54 5.31
N ILE A 31 -27.39 6.41 5.54
CA ILE A 31 -28.01 5.23 6.15
C ILE A 31 -28.15 5.44 7.67
N ASP A 32 -27.06 5.82 8.34
CA ASP A 32 -27.00 5.91 9.80
C ASP A 32 -27.99 6.95 10.35
N ASN A 33 -28.27 8.01 9.59
CA ASN A 33 -29.23 9.04 9.96
C ASN A 33 -30.64 8.80 9.39
N GLY A 34 -30.88 7.65 8.75
CA GLY A 34 -32.18 7.28 8.19
C GLY A 34 -32.67 8.22 7.08
N ILE A 35 -31.76 8.93 6.39
CA ILE A 35 -32.09 9.83 5.29
C ILE A 35 -32.51 9.01 4.06
N LEU A 36 -31.75 7.96 3.76
CA LEU A 36 -32.07 6.95 2.76
C LEU A 36 -32.01 5.56 3.38
N THR A 37 -32.93 4.70 2.95
CA THR A 37 -32.84 3.28 3.25
C THR A 37 -31.83 2.60 2.33
N LYS A 38 -31.26 1.47 2.77
CA LYS A 38 -30.41 0.61 1.93
C LYS A 38 -31.05 0.31 0.57
N LYS A 39 -32.32 -0.09 0.56
CA LYS A 39 -33.07 -0.41 -0.67
C LYS A 39 -33.19 0.78 -1.64
N GLU A 40 -33.31 1.99 -1.10
CA GLU A 40 -33.33 3.20 -1.93
C GLU A 40 -31.98 3.45 -2.57
N ILE A 41 -30.88 3.25 -1.85
CA ILE A 41 -29.52 3.37 -2.39
C ILE A 41 -29.23 2.28 -3.44
N GLU A 42 -29.63 1.03 -3.17
CA GLU A 42 -29.51 -0.08 -4.12
C GLU A 42 -30.20 0.22 -5.46
N SER A 43 -31.36 0.90 -5.41
CA SER A 43 -32.06 1.31 -6.64
C SER A 43 -31.29 2.33 -7.49
N LEU A 44 -30.24 2.94 -6.92
CA LEU A 44 -29.38 3.94 -7.58
C LEU A 44 -28.03 3.38 -7.99
N LEU A 45 -27.74 2.10 -7.71
CA LEU A 45 -26.41 1.51 -7.84
C LEU A 45 -25.81 1.64 -9.24
N GLY A 46 -26.64 1.65 -10.30
CA GLY A 46 -26.17 1.89 -11.67
C GLY A 46 -25.42 3.22 -11.84
N ASN A 47 -25.73 4.25 -11.03
CA ASN A 47 -25.02 5.53 -11.06
C ASN A 47 -23.62 5.44 -10.43
N PHE A 48 -23.46 4.57 -9.44
CA PHE A 48 -22.15 4.25 -8.86
C PHE A 48 -21.33 3.36 -9.79
N GLU A 49 -21.94 2.33 -10.36
CA GLU A 49 -21.29 1.45 -11.34
C GLU A 49 -20.76 2.27 -12.52
N PHE A 50 -21.49 3.29 -12.97
CA PHE A 50 -21.00 4.21 -13.99
C PHE A 50 -19.69 4.91 -13.60
N LEU A 51 -19.51 5.27 -12.33
CA LEU A 51 -18.26 5.86 -11.84
C LEU A 51 -17.15 4.80 -11.78
N LEU A 52 -17.45 3.62 -11.27
CA LEU A 52 -16.49 2.54 -11.10
C LEU A 52 -15.93 2.03 -12.44
N TYR A 53 -16.79 1.93 -13.46
CA TYR A 53 -16.45 1.48 -14.81
C TYR A 53 -16.19 2.65 -15.76
N ASN A 54 -15.94 3.86 -15.24
CA ASN A 54 -15.64 5.01 -16.07
C ASN A 54 -14.30 4.85 -16.81
N GLU A 55 -14.22 5.43 -18.00
CA GLU A 55 -12.98 5.48 -18.80
C GLU A 55 -11.96 6.47 -18.21
N ASP A 56 -12.43 7.51 -17.51
CA ASP A 56 -11.57 8.38 -16.72
C ASP A 56 -11.07 7.62 -15.49
N GLU A 57 -9.77 7.29 -15.52
CA GLU A 57 -9.10 6.55 -14.46
C GLU A 57 -9.17 7.26 -13.12
N THR A 58 -9.15 8.59 -13.08
CA THR A 58 -9.26 9.36 -11.84
C THR A 58 -10.62 9.13 -11.22
N VAL A 59 -11.69 9.20 -12.00
CA VAL A 59 -13.06 8.95 -11.54
C VAL A 59 -13.20 7.51 -11.04
N ALA A 60 -12.71 6.55 -11.81
CA ALA A 60 -12.79 5.14 -11.45
C ALA A 60 -12.04 4.82 -10.15
N LEU A 61 -10.84 5.38 -9.94
CA LEU A 61 -10.06 5.21 -8.72
C LEU A 61 -10.73 5.84 -7.51
N HIS A 62 -11.37 7.00 -7.66
CA HIS A 62 -12.14 7.60 -6.56
C HIS A 62 -13.36 6.75 -6.22
N ALA A 63 -14.07 6.21 -7.20
CA ALA A 63 -15.19 5.30 -6.96
C ALA A 63 -14.72 4.00 -6.28
N PHE A 64 -13.60 3.45 -6.74
CA PHE A 64 -12.97 2.27 -6.17
C PHE A 64 -12.67 2.40 -4.66
N LYS A 65 -12.17 3.56 -4.23
CA LYS A 65 -11.94 3.89 -2.81
C LYS A 65 -13.20 3.91 -1.94
N LEU A 66 -14.39 3.85 -2.53
CA LEU A 66 -15.68 3.81 -1.82
C LEU A 66 -16.28 2.40 -1.74
N LEU A 67 -15.65 1.40 -2.38
CA LEU A 67 -16.20 0.04 -2.44
C LEU A 67 -16.33 -0.59 -1.06
N ASP A 68 -15.35 -0.38 -0.19
CA ASP A 68 -15.34 -0.93 1.17
C ASP A 68 -16.60 -0.54 1.94
N LYS A 69 -17.02 0.74 1.85
CA LYS A 69 -18.27 1.24 2.45
C LYS A 69 -19.48 0.54 1.87
N LEU A 70 -19.57 0.45 0.53
CA LEU A 70 -20.72 -0.16 -0.15
C LEU A 70 -20.85 -1.65 0.17
N ILE A 71 -19.72 -2.36 0.30
CA ILE A 71 -19.68 -3.77 0.71
C ILE A 71 -20.05 -3.90 2.19
N HIS A 72 -19.55 -3.02 3.06
CA HIS A 72 -19.85 -3.03 4.50
C HIS A 72 -21.35 -2.90 4.79
N TYR A 73 -22.04 -1.99 4.11
CA TYR A 73 -23.50 -1.86 4.21
C TYR A 73 -24.27 -2.94 3.41
N GLY A 74 -23.56 -3.82 2.71
CA GLY A 74 -24.10 -4.86 1.86
C GLY A 74 -24.94 -4.31 0.69
N ILE A 75 -24.65 -3.09 0.24
CA ILE A 75 -25.29 -2.46 -0.92
C ILE A 75 -24.73 -3.06 -2.21
N LEU A 76 -23.45 -3.44 -2.17
CA LEU A 76 -22.72 -4.01 -3.28
C LEU A 76 -22.19 -5.40 -2.89
N GLU A 77 -22.50 -6.39 -3.71
CA GLU A 77 -21.97 -7.74 -3.56
C GLU A 77 -20.79 -7.96 -4.52
N ILE A 78 -19.75 -8.65 -4.04
CA ILE A 78 -18.58 -8.99 -4.85
C ILE A 78 -18.94 -10.13 -5.81
N ASN A 79 -19.28 -9.77 -7.04
CA ASN A 79 -19.36 -10.69 -8.16
C ASN A 79 -18.05 -10.72 -8.97
N GLU A 80 -17.94 -11.64 -9.91
CA GLU A 80 -16.76 -11.81 -10.77
C GLU A 80 -16.42 -10.53 -11.56
N ARG A 81 -17.43 -9.82 -12.08
CA ARG A 81 -17.24 -8.58 -12.85
C ARG A 81 -16.64 -7.46 -11.98
N LEU A 82 -17.08 -7.35 -10.73
CA LEU A 82 -16.54 -6.38 -9.78
C LEU A 82 -15.12 -6.75 -9.35
N ARG A 83 -14.88 -8.03 -9.03
CA ARG A 83 -13.54 -8.55 -8.72
C ARG A 83 -12.55 -8.24 -9.83
N ASN A 84 -12.89 -8.54 -11.09
CA ASN A 84 -12.02 -8.26 -12.24
C ASN A 84 -11.72 -6.77 -12.40
N ARG A 85 -12.70 -5.90 -12.13
CA ARG A 85 -12.49 -4.44 -12.16
C ARG A 85 -11.58 -3.96 -11.03
N ILE A 86 -11.74 -4.50 -9.83
CA ILE A 86 -10.84 -4.21 -8.70
C ILE A 86 -9.42 -4.60 -9.09
N VAL A 87 -9.20 -5.82 -9.59
CA VAL A 87 -7.88 -6.31 -10.02
C VAL A 87 -7.26 -5.39 -11.08
N GLU A 88 -8.04 -4.98 -12.09
CA GLU A 88 -7.59 -4.05 -13.12
C GLU A 88 -7.08 -2.72 -12.53
N LEU A 89 -7.78 -2.17 -11.54
CA LEU A 89 -7.45 -0.88 -10.92
C LEU A 89 -6.26 -0.97 -9.96
N VAL A 90 -6.21 -2.00 -9.11
CA VAL A 90 -5.13 -2.14 -8.11
C VAL A 90 -3.78 -2.51 -8.73
N THR A 91 -3.79 -3.09 -9.94
CA THR A 91 -2.56 -3.53 -10.64
C THR A 91 -2.00 -2.49 -11.60
N LYS A 92 -2.59 -1.29 -11.65
CA LYS A 92 -2.04 -0.14 -12.40
C LYS A 92 -0.66 0.26 -11.85
N PRO A 93 0.19 0.93 -12.66
CA PRO A 93 1.58 1.23 -12.30
C PRO A 93 1.70 2.42 -11.31
N GLN A 94 0.93 2.41 -10.23
CA GLN A 94 1.06 3.31 -9.08
C GLN A 94 1.10 2.47 -7.80
N LEU A 95 2.08 2.73 -6.94
CA LEU A 95 2.31 1.91 -5.75
C LEU A 95 1.12 1.94 -4.78
N ASP A 96 0.49 3.11 -4.61
CA ASP A 96 -0.72 3.28 -3.81
C ASP A 96 -1.85 2.32 -4.21
N ASN A 97 -1.97 2.00 -5.49
CA ASN A 97 -3.01 1.08 -5.96
C ASN A 97 -2.75 -0.34 -5.47
N TRP A 98 -1.48 -0.75 -5.38
CA TRP A 98 -1.09 -2.06 -4.84
C TRP A 98 -1.30 -2.16 -3.33
N TRP A 99 -1.11 -1.06 -2.59
CA TRP A 99 -1.48 -0.99 -1.17
C TRP A 99 -2.97 -1.24 -0.96
N VAL A 100 -3.83 -0.64 -1.78
CA VAL A 100 -5.27 -0.94 -1.70
C VAL A 100 -5.54 -2.40 -2.12
N GLY A 101 -4.80 -2.93 -3.10
CA GLY A 101 -4.86 -4.35 -3.47
C GLY A 101 -4.61 -5.28 -2.27
N GLU A 102 -3.53 -5.06 -1.53
CA GLU A 102 -3.21 -5.81 -0.30
C GLU A 102 -4.29 -5.64 0.77
N GLU A 103 -4.80 -4.43 0.97
CA GLU A 103 -5.87 -4.19 1.94
C GLU A 103 -7.14 -5.00 1.58
N MET A 104 -7.47 -5.10 0.29
CA MET A 104 -8.60 -5.88 -0.19
C MET A 104 -8.40 -7.39 0.00
N ILE A 105 -7.16 -7.89 -0.04
CA ILE A 105 -6.82 -9.26 0.35
C ILE A 105 -7.06 -9.45 1.85
N SER A 106 -6.55 -8.52 2.68
CA SER A 106 -6.69 -8.59 4.15
C SER A 106 -8.16 -8.59 4.61
N LYS A 107 -9.04 -7.93 3.84
CA LYS A 107 -10.49 -7.88 4.05
C LYS A 107 -11.25 -9.07 3.44
N GLY A 108 -10.57 -9.99 2.75
CA GLY A 108 -11.18 -11.14 2.09
C GLY A 108 -12.02 -10.79 0.85
N ILE A 109 -11.84 -9.59 0.30
CA ILE A 109 -12.52 -9.13 -0.92
C ILE A 109 -11.85 -9.75 -2.15
N LEU A 110 -10.52 -9.67 -2.20
CA LEU A 110 -9.68 -10.35 -3.18
C LEU A 110 -9.10 -11.65 -2.61
N ASN A 111 -8.71 -12.56 -3.51
CA ASN A 111 -7.91 -13.74 -3.19
C ASN A 111 -6.44 -13.47 -3.55
N PRO A 112 -5.45 -14.09 -2.87
CA PRO A 112 -4.03 -13.88 -3.20
C PRO A 112 -3.68 -14.10 -4.67
N SER A 113 -4.34 -15.09 -5.29
CA SER A 113 -4.19 -15.39 -6.73
C SER A 113 -4.60 -14.24 -7.66
N ASP A 114 -5.48 -13.35 -7.20
CA ASP A 114 -5.96 -12.23 -8.01
C ASP A 114 -4.83 -11.22 -8.31
N LEU A 115 -3.80 -11.16 -7.45
CA LEU A 115 -2.63 -10.29 -7.63
C LEU A 115 -1.37 -11.05 -8.08
N SER A 116 -1.24 -12.33 -7.74
CA SER A 116 -0.05 -13.14 -8.09
C SER A 116 0.22 -13.20 -9.60
N ASP A 117 -0.83 -13.14 -10.41
CA ASP A 117 -0.74 -13.16 -11.89
C ASP A 117 -0.19 -11.85 -12.48
N LYS A 118 0.00 -10.81 -11.65
CA LYS A 118 0.38 -9.45 -12.06
C LYS A 118 1.68 -8.97 -11.44
N LEU A 119 2.42 -9.86 -10.77
CA LEU A 119 3.62 -9.50 -10.00
C LEU A 119 4.72 -8.83 -10.82
N ASP A 120 4.80 -9.08 -12.13
CA ASP A 120 5.75 -8.40 -13.02
C ASP A 120 5.58 -6.87 -12.97
N LEU A 121 4.34 -6.38 -12.79
CA LEU A 121 4.04 -4.96 -12.66
C LEU A 121 4.55 -4.42 -11.31
N PHE A 122 4.29 -5.16 -10.22
CA PHE A 122 4.75 -4.81 -8.88
C PHE A 122 6.28 -4.77 -8.76
N PHE A 123 6.97 -5.74 -9.37
CA PHE A 123 8.43 -5.82 -9.33
C PHE A 123 9.14 -4.61 -9.95
N ASN A 124 8.46 -3.78 -10.73
CA ASN A 124 9.02 -2.51 -11.19
C ASN A 124 9.27 -1.53 -10.04
N PHE A 125 8.44 -1.52 -9.00
CA PHE A 125 8.66 -0.67 -7.83
C PHE A 125 9.92 -1.07 -7.05
N LEU A 126 10.25 -2.37 -7.01
CA LEU A 126 11.49 -2.87 -6.41
C LEU A 126 12.76 -2.49 -7.19
N ARG A 127 12.63 -1.93 -8.40
CA ARG A 127 13.74 -1.44 -9.23
C ARG A 127 13.93 0.08 -9.11
N LEU A 128 13.04 0.79 -8.43
CA LEU A 128 13.15 2.23 -8.24
C LEU A 128 14.39 2.56 -7.40
N GLN A 129 14.86 3.80 -7.52
CA GLN A 129 16.03 4.32 -6.79
C GLN A 129 15.66 5.58 -6.01
N ASN A 130 14.47 5.57 -5.43
CA ASN A 130 13.90 6.65 -4.62
C ASN A 130 13.17 6.06 -3.39
N ALA A 131 12.54 6.92 -2.59
CA ALA A 131 11.80 6.50 -1.40
C ALA A 131 10.68 5.48 -1.69
N ASP A 132 10.08 5.49 -2.87
CA ASP A 132 9.02 4.54 -3.24
C ASP A 132 9.53 3.09 -3.27
N GLN A 133 10.82 2.86 -3.51
CA GLN A 133 11.40 1.51 -3.41
C GLN A 133 11.32 0.95 -1.98
N ILE A 134 11.51 1.82 -0.97
CA ILE A 134 11.41 1.42 0.44
C ILE A 134 9.97 1.02 0.76
N ASP A 135 9.02 1.83 0.31
CA ASP A 135 7.60 1.55 0.50
C ASP A 135 7.17 0.27 -0.24
N ALA A 136 7.72 0.04 -1.44
CA ALA A 136 7.51 -1.19 -2.19
C ALA A 136 8.06 -2.43 -1.46
N TRP A 137 9.19 -2.32 -0.76
CA TRP A 137 9.69 -3.41 0.08
C TRP A 137 8.81 -3.66 1.30
N ALA A 138 8.27 -2.61 1.94
CA ALA A 138 7.31 -2.77 3.03
C ALA A 138 6.07 -3.53 2.54
N LEU A 139 5.51 -3.14 1.40
CA LEU A 139 4.38 -3.83 0.78
C LEU A 139 4.74 -5.26 0.35
N ALA A 140 5.92 -5.51 -0.22
CA ALA A 140 6.35 -6.86 -0.61
C ALA A 140 6.32 -7.84 0.58
N ARG A 141 6.68 -7.37 1.78
CA ARG A 141 6.64 -8.19 3.00
C ARG A 141 5.21 -8.52 3.41
N ASN A 142 4.27 -7.59 3.27
CA ASN A 142 2.85 -7.86 3.48
C ASN A 142 2.32 -8.85 2.45
N LEU A 143 2.64 -8.67 1.17
CA LEU A 143 2.26 -9.60 0.10
C LEU A 143 2.83 -11.01 0.31
N VAL A 144 4.00 -11.14 0.95
CA VAL A 144 4.52 -12.45 1.39
C VAL A 144 3.69 -13.03 2.54
N LYS A 145 3.33 -12.21 3.52
CA LYS A 145 2.52 -12.63 4.68
C LYS A 145 1.12 -13.08 4.27
N ASP A 146 0.57 -12.46 3.23
CA ASP A 146 -0.76 -12.75 2.69
C ASP A 146 -0.74 -13.80 1.57
N ASP A 147 0.36 -14.55 1.42
CA ASP A 147 0.54 -15.61 0.43
C ASP A 147 0.35 -15.18 -1.04
N VAL A 148 0.54 -13.89 -1.34
CA VAL A 148 0.51 -13.33 -2.71
C VAL A 148 1.84 -13.56 -3.44
N ILE A 149 2.96 -13.47 -2.71
CA ILE A 149 4.32 -13.58 -3.27
C ILE A 149 5.11 -14.61 -2.47
N GLU A 150 5.78 -15.53 -3.17
CA GLU A 150 6.82 -16.35 -2.55
C GLU A 150 8.10 -15.54 -2.31
N LYS A 151 8.68 -15.64 -1.10
CA LYS A 151 9.95 -14.95 -0.73
C LYS A 151 11.08 -15.17 -1.74
N SER A 152 11.14 -16.36 -2.35
CA SER A 152 12.13 -16.75 -3.35
C SER A 152 12.14 -15.80 -4.57
N LEU A 153 10.98 -15.29 -4.97
CA LEU A 153 10.81 -14.39 -6.11
C LEU A 153 11.36 -12.98 -5.87
N LEU A 154 11.53 -12.59 -4.59
CA LEU A 154 12.07 -11.29 -4.21
C LEU A 154 13.60 -11.25 -4.23
N LYS A 155 14.28 -12.39 -4.10
CA LYS A 155 15.75 -12.47 -4.02
C LYS A 155 16.49 -11.75 -5.15
N PRO A 156 16.09 -11.85 -6.43
CA PRO A 156 16.77 -11.15 -7.52
C PRO A 156 16.75 -9.61 -7.38
N TYR A 157 15.81 -9.07 -6.61
CA TYR A 157 15.61 -7.63 -6.45
C TYR A 157 16.36 -7.02 -5.26
N VAL A 158 16.84 -7.84 -4.33
CA VAL A 158 17.53 -7.38 -3.11
C VAL A 158 18.69 -6.44 -3.44
N LYS A 159 19.44 -6.72 -4.52
CA LYS A 159 20.57 -5.87 -4.94
C LYS A 159 20.17 -4.46 -5.34
N ASN A 160 18.92 -4.20 -5.70
CA ASN A 160 18.49 -2.87 -6.11
C ASN A 160 18.46 -1.89 -4.93
N ILE A 161 18.25 -2.35 -3.69
CA ILE A 161 18.22 -1.46 -2.52
C ILE A 161 19.61 -0.92 -2.17
N LEU A 162 20.68 -1.56 -2.66
CA LEU A 162 22.07 -1.17 -2.37
C LEU A 162 22.38 0.26 -2.81
N VAL A 163 21.69 0.78 -3.83
CA VAL A 163 21.80 2.18 -4.24
C VAL A 163 21.36 3.11 -3.11
N LEU A 164 20.23 2.82 -2.46
CA LEU A 164 19.68 3.65 -1.39
C LEU A 164 20.47 3.54 -0.09
N LEU A 165 21.04 2.36 0.20
CA LEU A 165 21.93 2.14 1.36
C LEU A 165 23.21 2.99 1.31
N LYS A 166 23.56 3.54 0.13
CA LYS A 166 24.69 4.44 -0.09
C LYS A 166 24.29 5.91 -0.27
N SER A 167 22.98 6.22 -0.22
CA SER A 167 22.46 7.57 -0.53
C SER A 167 23.11 8.66 0.30
N ASP A 168 23.46 9.80 -0.28
CA ASP A 168 23.95 10.97 0.48
C ASP A 168 22.84 11.61 1.34
N ASP A 169 21.57 11.40 0.99
CA ASP A 169 20.45 11.72 1.86
C ASP A 169 20.43 10.75 3.05
N MET A 170 20.74 11.27 4.23
CA MET A 170 20.83 10.50 5.47
C MET A 170 19.49 9.89 5.92
N HIS A 171 18.36 10.56 5.66
CA HIS A 171 17.03 10.01 5.96
C HIS A 171 16.75 8.80 5.09
N LEU A 172 16.99 8.95 3.78
CA LEU A 172 16.80 7.87 2.81
C LEU A 172 17.73 6.70 3.10
N ARG A 173 19.00 6.98 3.43
CA ARG A 173 20.00 5.97 3.79
C ARG A 173 19.58 5.19 5.05
N PHE A 174 19.22 5.89 6.12
CA PHE A 174 18.81 5.29 7.38
C PHE A 174 17.57 4.41 7.22
N ASN A 175 16.53 4.94 6.56
CA ASN A 175 15.32 4.17 6.31
C ASN A 175 15.58 2.94 5.43
N SER A 176 16.49 3.04 4.46
CA SER A 176 16.88 1.89 3.64
C SER A 176 17.58 0.80 4.45
N TRP A 177 18.45 1.17 5.40
CA TRP A 177 19.08 0.20 6.29
C TRP A 177 18.07 -0.47 7.23
N LEU A 178 17.05 0.25 7.70
CA LEU A 178 15.93 -0.36 8.44
C LEU A 178 15.23 -1.42 7.60
N THR A 179 14.92 -1.08 6.35
CA THR A 179 14.31 -2.02 5.40
C THR A 179 15.19 -3.24 5.15
N ALA A 180 16.50 -3.05 4.91
CA ALA A 180 17.43 -4.16 4.72
C ALA A 180 17.44 -5.11 5.94
N SER A 181 17.43 -4.56 7.15
CA SER A 181 17.31 -5.32 8.40
C SER A 181 16.02 -6.15 8.44
N ASP A 182 14.89 -5.53 8.09
CA ASP A 182 13.60 -6.23 8.06
C ASP A 182 13.58 -7.35 7.00
N LEU A 183 14.19 -7.14 5.83
CA LEU A 183 14.31 -8.18 4.80
C LEU A 183 15.11 -9.39 5.27
N VAL A 184 16.18 -9.19 6.05
CA VAL A 184 16.94 -10.31 6.61
C VAL A 184 16.18 -11.01 7.72
N LYS A 185 15.54 -10.25 8.63
CA LYS A 185 14.70 -10.82 9.70
C LYS A 185 13.60 -11.71 9.14
N ASP A 186 13.02 -11.31 8.01
CA ASP A 186 11.97 -12.06 7.35
C ASP A 186 12.50 -13.20 6.46
N GLY A 187 13.82 -13.36 6.34
CA GLY A 187 14.48 -14.38 5.53
C GLY A 187 14.33 -14.17 4.02
N ILE A 188 14.02 -12.96 3.59
CA ILE A 188 13.97 -12.56 2.17
C ILE A 188 15.41 -12.35 1.66
N ALA A 189 16.24 -11.70 2.45
CA ALA A 189 17.66 -11.46 2.19
C ALA A 189 18.55 -12.17 3.23
N ASN A 190 19.83 -12.29 2.92
CA ASN A 190 20.86 -12.69 3.88
C ASN A 190 21.74 -11.47 4.21
N PRO A 191 22.42 -11.45 5.38
CA PRO A 191 23.33 -10.37 5.70
C PRO A 191 24.45 -10.14 4.67
N GLU A 192 24.93 -11.22 4.06
CA GLU A 192 26.00 -11.18 3.06
C GLU A 192 25.64 -10.35 1.82
N ASP A 193 24.33 -10.20 1.54
CA ASP A 193 23.84 -9.40 0.42
C ASP A 193 24.18 -7.90 0.57
N PHE A 194 24.50 -7.44 1.79
CA PHE A 194 24.72 -6.03 2.11
C PHE A 194 26.19 -5.68 2.47
N LEU A 195 27.08 -6.67 2.51
CA LEU A 195 28.46 -6.46 2.97
C LEU A 195 29.25 -5.47 2.14
N GLU A 196 28.98 -5.38 0.84
CA GLU A 196 29.71 -4.47 -0.07
C GLU A 196 29.43 -2.98 0.22
N VAL A 197 28.31 -2.66 0.89
CA VAL A 197 27.93 -1.28 1.22
C VAL A 197 28.01 -0.97 2.71
N ARG A 198 28.52 -1.91 3.52
CA ARG A 198 28.58 -1.78 5.00
C ARG A 198 29.29 -0.52 5.50
N GLU A 199 30.27 -0.01 4.75
CA GLU A 199 31.01 1.19 5.13
C GLU A 199 30.10 2.43 5.23
N TYR A 200 29.04 2.49 4.43
CA TYR A 200 28.05 3.57 4.47
C TYR A 200 27.14 3.51 5.70
N LEU A 201 26.89 2.29 6.22
CA LEU A 201 26.25 2.11 7.53
C LEU A 201 27.17 2.63 8.64
N VAL A 202 28.44 2.24 8.65
CA VAL A 202 29.40 2.70 9.67
C VAL A 202 29.53 4.23 9.66
N GLN A 203 29.55 4.86 8.48
CA GLN A 203 29.54 6.33 8.37
C GLN A 203 28.25 6.93 8.95
N LEU A 204 27.10 6.33 8.68
CA LEU A 204 25.81 6.77 9.20
C LEU A 204 25.78 6.71 10.74
N LEU A 205 26.24 5.61 11.32
CA LEU A 205 26.30 5.41 12.78
C LEU A 205 27.24 6.39 13.49
N LYS A 206 28.30 6.83 12.82
CA LYS A 206 29.26 7.82 13.34
C LYS A 206 28.87 9.26 13.07
N SER A 207 27.75 9.50 12.39
CA SER A 207 27.30 10.85 12.08
C SER A 207 26.67 11.50 13.31
N ASP A 208 26.91 12.80 13.49
CA ASP A 208 26.27 13.60 14.54
C ASP A 208 24.74 13.68 14.39
N TYR A 209 24.21 13.22 13.26
CA TYR A 209 22.78 13.22 12.94
C TYR A 209 22.06 11.90 13.28
N PHE A 210 22.81 10.85 13.62
CA PHE A 210 22.25 9.51 13.88
C PHE A 210 21.25 9.47 15.04
N ASP A 211 21.55 10.18 16.13
CA ASP A 211 20.68 10.24 17.30
C ASP A 211 19.33 10.90 16.99
N ASP A 212 19.34 11.92 16.12
CA ASP A 212 18.13 12.61 15.70
C ASP A 212 17.30 11.74 14.75
N LEU A 213 17.94 11.03 13.81
CA LEU A 213 17.27 10.05 12.96
C LEU A 213 16.62 8.94 13.80
N SER A 214 17.33 8.39 14.77
CA SER A 214 16.81 7.32 15.64
C SER A 214 15.56 7.77 16.41
N LYS A 215 15.53 9.02 16.88
CA LYS A 215 14.33 9.61 17.53
C LYS A 215 13.18 9.79 16.55
N ILE A 216 13.46 10.32 15.35
CA ILE A 216 12.43 10.60 14.33
C ILE A 216 11.69 9.34 13.92
N TYR A 217 12.41 8.22 13.78
CA TYR A 217 11.83 6.95 13.34
C TYR A 217 11.29 6.10 14.50
N GLU A 218 11.29 6.63 15.73
CA GLU A 218 10.80 5.97 16.96
C GLU A 218 11.37 4.55 17.21
N LYS A 219 12.49 4.23 16.57
CA LYS A 219 13.23 2.98 16.77
C LYS A 219 14.39 3.30 17.69
N TYR A 220 14.41 2.70 18.89
CA TYR A 220 15.54 2.87 19.80
C TYR A 220 16.82 2.48 19.05
N ALA A 221 17.83 3.36 19.06
CA ALA A 221 19.13 3.11 18.44
C ALA A 221 19.71 1.74 18.84
N SER A 222 19.40 1.26 20.04
CA SER A 222 19.75 -0.08 20.52
C SER A 222 19.15 -1.22 19.71
N ASP A 223 17.90 -1.11 19.24
CA ASP A 223 17.24 -2.16 18.46
C ASP A 223 17.83 -2.23 17.05
N PHE A 224 18.12 -1.07 16.46
CA PHE A 224 18.79 -0.99 15.17
C PHE A 224 20.20 -1.59 15.22
N LEU A 225 20.99 -1.22 16.23
CA LEU A 225 22.34 -1.74 16.42
C LEU A 225 22.35 -3.23 16.80
N ASP A 226 21.41 -3.68 17.64
CA ASP A 226 21.25 -5.09 18.03
C ASP A 226 20.85 -5.94 16.82
N ILE A 227 19.95 -5.45 15.95
CA ILE A 227 19.61 -6.14 14.71
C ILE A 227 20.83 -6.18 13.80
N MET A 228 21.52 -5.07 13.55
CA MET A 228 22.70 -5.06 12.66
C MET A 228 23.86 -5.93 13.18
N THR A 229 24.01 -6.03 14.51
CA THR A 229 24.98 -6.93 15.16
C THR A 229 24.55 -8.39 15.06
N LYS A 230 23.27 -8.72 15.31
CA LYS A 230 22.72 -10.08 15.16
C LYS A 230 22.74 -10.58 13.72
N LEU A 231 22.60 -9.66 12.78
CA LEU A 231 22.75 -9.94 11.36
C LEU A 231 24.22 -10.06 10.96
N GLY A 232 25.19 -9.82 11.84
CA GLY A 232 26.63 -9.92 11.50
C GLY A 232 27.11 -8.85 10.52
N ILE A 233 26.34 -7.77 10.36
CA ILE A 233 26.69 -6.61 9.52
C ILE A 233 27.67 -5.69 10.25
N LEU A 234 27.49 -5.56 11.58
CA LEU A 234 28.43 -4.89 12.49
C LEU A 234 29.19 -5.91 13.31
N ASN A 235 30.50 -5.71 13.46
CA ASN A 235 31.29 -6.49 14.43
C ASN A 235 31.04 -5.95 15.83
N SER A 236 30.96 -6.84 16.83
CA SER A 236 30.76 -6.46 18.24
C SER A 236 31.84 -5.53 18.82
N SER A 237 32.95 -5.34 18.12
CA SER A 237 34.04 -4.40 18.45
C SER A 237 33.81 -2.96 17.93
N GLU A 238 32.72 -2.70 17.21
CA GLU A 238 32.38 -1.39 16.63
C GLU A 238 31.23 -0.67 17.37
N ASN A 239 30.78 -1.23 18.50
CA ASN A 239 29.81 -0.64 19.44
C ASN A 239 30.49 0.22 20.51
#